data_AF-A0AAW0H8D2-F1
#
_entry.id   AF-A0AAW0H8D2-F1
#
_cell.length_a   1.000
_cell.length_b   1.000
_cell.length_c   1.000
_cell.angle_alpha   90.00
_cell.angle_beta   90.00
_cell.angle_gamma   90.00
#
_symmetry.space_group_name_H-M   'P 1'
#
loop_
_entity.id
_entity.type
_entity.pdbx_description
1 polymer ?
#
loop_
_entity_poly.entity_id
_entity_poly.type
_entity_poly.pdbx_seq_one_letter_code
_entity_poly.pdbx_strand_id
1 'polypeptide(L)'
;MALNRFSLESLSLKRGKSYPFRGPFPAVWNPIAYLDHNNLWRTMDEMGDEIPSDAPWKAPLAEEWDYMSMKELLDKICWTKSAKQLATLFVNLCVTAETHEVSALWFLWYVKQCGGTTRIISTTNGGQERKFVGGSGQVSERIMELLGDRVKLERPVVHIDQNGENVVVETLNHEIYEAKYVISAIPPILGMKIHYSPPLPMLRNQLITRVPLGSVIKCIVYYKEPFWRKRDFCGTMVIEGEEAPIAYTLDDTKPDGSYAAIIGFILAHKARKLTRLTKEER
;
A
#
# COMPACT_ATOMS: atom_id res chain seq x y z
N MET A 1 -7.95 2.11 -32.57
CA MET A 1 -7.08 0.91 -32.69
C MET A 1 -6.54 0.60 -31.30
N ALA A 2 -7.15 -0.33 -30.58
CA ALA A 2 -6.67 -0.75 -29.27
C ALA A 2 -5.42 -1.62 -29.48
N LEU A 3 -4.23 -1.03 -29.33
CA LEU A 3 -3.00 -1.81 -29.19
C LEU A 3 -3.22 -2.78 -28.04
N ASN A 4 -3.06 -4.07 -28.35
CA ASN A 4 -3.25 -5.18 -27.44
C ASN A 4 -2.30 -4.97 -26.25
N ARG A 5 -2.80 -4.49 -25.10
CA ARG A 5 -1.96 -4.17 -23.92
C ARG A 5 -1.09 -5.36 -23.47
N PHE A 6 -1.43 -6.57 -23.90
CA PHE A 6 -0.72 -7.82 -23.63
C PHE A 6 0.62 -7.98 -24.36
N SER A 7 0.96 -7.13 -25.35
CA SER A 7 2.27 -7.20 -26.03
C SER A 7 3.32 -6.23 -25.46
N LEU A 8 2.90 -5.21 -24.71
CA LEU A 8 3.82 -4.18 -24.24
C LEU A 8 4.62 -4.66 -23.03
N GLU A 9 5.88 -4.24 -22.96
CA GLU A 9 6.83 -4.64 -21.92
C GLU A 9 6.82 -3.67 -20.72
N SER A 10 7.02 -4.23 -19.53
CA SER A 10 7.37 -3.47 -18.32
C SER A 10 8.86 -3.18 -18.31
N LEU A 11 9.30 -2.16 -17.59
CA LEU A 11 10.72 -1.82 -17.43
C LEU A 11 11.20 -2.06 -16.00
N SER A 12 12.31 -2.78 -15.84
CA SER A 12 13.08 -2.79 -14.60
C SER A 12 14.30 -1.89 -14.75
N LEU A 13 14.44 -0.88 -13.88
CA LEU A 13 15.59 0.01 -13.86
C LEU A 13 16.50 -0.40 -12.70
N LYS A 14 17.71 -0.84 -13.04
CA LYS A 14 18.74 -1.31 -12.10
C LYS A 14 20.08 -0.73 -12.48
N ARG A 15 20.79 -0.11 -11.51
CA ARG A 15 22.14 0.45 -11.70
C ARG A 15 22.24 1.38 -12.93
N GLY A 16 21.24 2.24 -13.12
CA GLY A 16 21.18 3.20 -14.23
C GLY A 16 20.86 2.60 -15.60
N LYS A 17 20.55 1.30 -15.70
CA LYS A 17 20.16 0.62 -16.94
C LYS A 17 18.72 0.15 -16.90
N SER A 18 18.06 0.14 -18.05
CA SER A 18 16.68 -0.33 -18.22
C SER A 18 16.67 -1.73 -18.84
N TYR A 19 15.85 -2.62 -18.27
CA TYR A 19 15.69 -4.01 -18.68
C TYR A 19 14.20 -4.28 -18.94
N PRO A 20 13.78 -4.38 -20.20
CA PRO A 20 12.41 -4.76 -20.53
C PRO A 20 12.09 -6.18 -20.07
N PHE A 21 10.86 -6.41 -19.61
CA PHE A 21 10.40 -7.73 -19.21
C PHE A 21 8.87 -7.87 -19.34
N ARG A 22 8.41 -9.12 -19.36
CA ARG A 22 7.00 -9.49 -19.26
C ARG A 22 6.79 -10.41 -18.07
N GLY A 23 5.58 -10.39 -17.52
CA GLY A 23 5.21 -11.16 -16.34
C GLY A 23 5.28 -10.34 -15.05
N PRO A 24 4.96 -10.97 -13.92
CA PRO A 24 4.80 -10.30 -12.62
C PRO A 24 6.12 -9.77 -12.04
N PHE A 25 7.22 -10.51 -12.21
CA PHE A 25 8.51 -10.21 -11.60
C PHE A 25 9.57 -9.90 -12.67
N PRO A 26 10.50 -8.95 -12.41
CA PRO A 26 11.65 -8.73 -13.28
C PRO A 26 12.48 -10.00 -13.48
N ALA A 27 12.86 -10.31 -14.72
CA ALA A 27 13.65 -11.49 -15.03
C ALA A 27 15.05 -11.46 -14.39
N VAL A 28 15.55 -12.63 -13.99
CA VAL A 28 16.89 -12.81 -13.39
C VAL A 28 17.62 -13.93 -14.14
N TRP A 29 18.76 -13.58 -14.75
CA TRP A 29 19.51 -14.50 -15.62
C TRP A 29 20.66 -15.23 -14.91
N ASN A 30 21.23 -14.64 -13.84
CA ASN A 30 22.28 -15.31 -13.08
C ASN A 30 21.67 -16.49 -12.31
N PRO A 31 22.13 -17.75 -12.48
CA PRO A 31 21.49 -18.91 -11.89
C PRO A 31 21.40 -18.88 -10.36
N ILE A 32 22.41 -18.36 -9.68
CA ILE A 32 22.42 -18.25 -8.21
C ILE A 32 21.40 -17.21 -7.75
N ALA A 33 21.36 -16.05 -8.41
CA ALA A 33 20.36 -15.04 -8.12
C ALA A 33 18.94 -15.51 -8.48
N TYR A 34 18.78 -16.32 -9.54
CA TYR A 34 17.49 -16.90 -9.90
C TYR A 34 16.96 -17.81 -8.79
N LEU A 35 17.80 -18.72 -8.26
CA LEU A 35 17.42 -19.59 -7.15
C LEU A 35 17.05 -18.79 -5.90
N ASP A 36 17.83 -17.75 -5.59
CA ASP A 36 17.59 -16.88 -4.43
C ASP A 36 16.29 -16.06 -4.55
N HIS A 37 16.00 -15.50 -5.74
CA HIS A 37 14.73 -14.81 -6.01
C HIS A 37 13.54 -15.78 -5.97
N ASN A 38 13.67 -16.98 -6.53
CA ASN A 38 12.62 -17.99 -6.47
C ASN A 38 12.35 -18.42 -5.03
N ASN A 39 13.41 -18.67 -4.25
CA ASN A 39 13.30 -19.03 -2.84
C ASN A 39 12.65 -17.90 -2.04
N LEU A 40 13.06 -16.65 -2.23
CA LEU A 40 12.47 -15.49 -1.56
C LEU A 40 10.95 -15.46 -1.65
N TRP A 41 10.39 -15.49 -2.88
CA TRP A 41 8.95 -15.39 -3.07
C TRP A 41 8.21 -16.63 -2.55
N ARG A 42 8.77 -17.83 -2.80
CA ARG A 42 8.20 -19.08 -2.28
C ARG A 42 8.17 -19.07 -0.75
N THR A 43 9.26 -18.72 -0.09
CA THR A 43 9.34 -18.69 1.37
C THR A 43 8.38 -17.67 1.98
N MET A 44 8.18 -16.50 1.35
CA MET A 44 7.16 -15.55 1.81
C MET A 44 5.74 -16.14 1.79
N ASP A 45 5.38 -16.85 0.72
CA ASP A 45 4.07 -17.48 0.61
C ASP A 45 3.94 -18.70 1.55
N GLU A 46 4.95 -19.56 1.64
CA GLU A 46 4.97 -20.72 2.56
C GLU A 46 4.86 -20.29 4.04
N MET A 47 5.58 -19.23 4.45
CA MET A 47 5.41 -18.67 5.79
C MET A 47 4.03 -18.04 5.98
N GLY A 48 3.47 -17.44 4.93
CA GLY A 48 2.12 -16.87 4.95
C GLY A 48 1.03 -17.92 5.17
N ASP A 49 1.18 -19.11 4.59
CA ASP A 49 0.22 -20.21 4.72
C ASP A 49 0.06 -20.70 6.17
N GLU A 50 1.10 -20.56 7.00
CA GLU A 50 1.10 -20.86 8.43
C GLU A 50 0.32 -19.82 9.28
N ILE A 51 -0.10 -18.70 8.69
CA ILE A 51 -0.69 -17.58 9.42
C ILE A 51 -2.23 -17.55 9.22
N PRO A 52 -3.04 -17.74 10.29
CA PRO A 52 -4.48 -17.58 10.20
C PRO A 52 -4.87 -16.14 9.80
N SER A 53 -5.75 -15.99 8.80
CA SER A 53 -6.10 -14.66 8.26
C SER A 53 -6.82 -13.78 9.30
N ASP A 54 -7.65 -14.38 10.15
CA ASP A 54 -8.47 -13.73 11.17
C ASP A 54 -7.78 -13.62 12.53
N ALA A 55 -6.65 -14.31 12.73
CA ALA A 55 -5.90 -14.32 13.97
C ALA A 55 -4.39 -14.55 13.74
N PRO A 56 -3.67 -13.59 13.12
CA PRO A 56 -2.25 -13.76 12.83
C PRO A 56 -1.37 -14.02 14.06
N TRP A 57 -1.77 -13.50 15.22
CA TRP A 57 -1.11 -13.76 16.51
C TRP A 57 -1.21 -15.21 16.99
N LYS A 58 -1.95 -16.08 16.29
CA LYS A 58 -2.03 -17.53 16.57
C LYS A 58 -1.14 -18.37 15.65
N ALA A 59 -0.35 -17.78 14.75
CA ALA A 59 0.60 -18.53 13.94
C ALA A 59 1.57 -19.33 14.83
N PRO A 60 2.03 -20.53 14.41
CA PRO A 60 2.90 -21.37 15.25
C PRO A 60 4.18 -20.68 15.74
N LEU A 61 4.73 -19.77 14.94
CA LEU A 61 5.92 -18.98 15.24
C LEU A 61 5.60 -17.47 15.34
N ALA A 62 4.36 -17.11 15.73
CA ALA A 62 3.91 -15.71 15.77
C ALA A 62 4.85 -14.81 16.57
N GLU A 63 5.25 -15.22 17.78
CA GLU A 63 6.14 -14.41 18.62
C GLU A 63 7.51 -14.19 17.96
N GLU A 64 8.13 -15.24 17.41
CA GLU A 64 9.43 -15.12 16.73
C GLU A 64 9.35 -14.17 15.54
N TRP A 65 8.33 -14.32 14.70
CA TRP A 65 8.16 -13.50 13.50
C TRP A 65 7.72 -12.07 13.80
N ASP A 66 6.99 -11.83 14.89
CA ASP A 66 6.57 -10.48 15.28
C ASP A 66 7.70 -9.70 15.99
N TYR A 67 8.64 -10.42 16.61
CA TYR A 67 9.81 -9.83 17.26
C TYR A 67 10.90 -9.41 16.27
N MET A 68 10.88 -9.92 15.03
CA MET A 68 11.83 -9.55 13.98
C MET A 68 11.24 -8.56 12.99
N SER A 69 12.07 -7.63 12.52
CA SER A 69 11.70 -6.76 11.41
C SER A 69 11.71 -7.50 10.07
N MET A 70 10.99 -7.00 9.07
CA MET A 70 11.13 -7.51 7.70
C MET A 70 12.57 -7.41 7.19
N LYS A 71 13.34 -6.40 7.61
CA LYS A 71 14.76 -6.30 7.28
C LYS A 71 15.54 -7.52 7.78
N GLU A 72 15.34 -7.91 9.03
CA GLU A 72 16.01 -9.08 9.62
C GLU A 72 15.61 -10.37 8.92
N LEU A 73 14.32 -10.54 8.58
CA LEU A 73 13.89 -11.70 7.79
C LEU A 73 14.59 -11.75 6.43
N LEU A 74 14.60 -10.63 5.70
CA LEU A 74 15.29 -10.53 4.41
C LEU A 74 16.80 -10.75 4.53
N ASP A 75 17.41 -10.31 5.62
CA ASP A 75 18.82 -10.57 5.91
C ASP A 75 19.12 -12.06 6.13
N LYS A 76 18.16 -12.83 6.66
CA LYS A 76 18.25 -14.28 6.85
C LYS A 76 18.02 -15.08 5.56
N ILE A 77 17.01 -14.71 4.75
CA ILE A 77 16.55 -15.55 3.63
C ILE A 77 17.16 -15.17 2.27
N CYS A 78 17.63 -13.93 2.09
CA CYS A 78 18.24 -13.49 0.82
C CYS A 78 19.77 -13.62 0.85
N TRP A 79 20.31 -14.45 -0.05
CA TRP A 79 21.74 -14.69 -0.18
C TRP A 79 22.43 -13.68 -1.11
N THR A 80 21.67 -13.06 -2.01
CA THR A 80 22.16 -12.10 -2.98
C THR A 80 21.66 -10.70 -2.68
N LYS A 81 22.51 -9.70 -2.96
CA LYS A 81 22.09 -8.28 -2.91
C LYS A 81 20.93 -8.00 -3.88
N SER A 82 20.86 -8.73 -4.99
CA SER A 82 19.80 -8.61 -5.99
C SER A 82 18.43 -8.95 -5.43
N ALA A 83 18.29 -10.11 -4.76
CA ALA A 83 17.02 -10.51 -4.15
C ALA A 83 16.63 -9.55 -3.03
N LYS A 84 17.58 -9.19 -2.17
CA LYS A 84 17.34 -8.25 -1.07
C LYS A 84 16.89 -6.87 -1.55
N GLN A 85 17.49 -6.33 -2.61
CA GLN A 85 17.09 -5.04 -3.19
C GLN A 85 15.66 -5.07 -3.74
N LEU A 86 15.30 -6.12 -4.48
CA LEU A 86 13.94 -6.27 -4.99
C LEU A 86 12.93 -6.51 -3.87
N ALA A 87 13.30 -7.27 -2.83
CA ALA A 87 12.46 -7.50 -1.66
C ALA A 87 12.23 -6.22 -0.84
N THR A 88 13.26 -5.38 -0.67
CA THR A 88 13.09 -4.06 -0.04
C THR A 88 12.11 -3.21 -0.82
N LEU A 89 12.23 -3.16 -2.15
CA LEU A 89 11.29 -2.43 -3.00
C LEU A 89 9.86 -2.99 -2.89
N PHE A 90 9.71 -4.31 -2.86
CA PHE A 90 8.43 -4.98 -2.65
C PHE A 90 7.77 -4.56 -1.33
N VAL A 91 8.51 -4.58 -0.22
CA VAL A 91 8.01 -4.11 1.08
C VAL A 91 7.61 -2.63 1.00
N ASN A 92 8.50 -1.75 0.49
CA ASN A 92 8.20 -0.33 0.38
C ASN A 92 6.94 -0.07 -0.47
N LEU A 93 6.73 -0.81 -1.55
CA LEU A 93 5.57 -0.64 -2.43
C LEU A 93 4.28 -1.16 -1.80
N CYS A 94 4.31 -2.32 -1.16
CA CYS A 94 3.13 -2.95 -0.57
C CYS A 94 2.60 -2.18 0.64
N VAL A 95 3.48 -1.64 1.49
CA VAL A 95 3.10 -1.08 2.80
C VAL A 95 3.58 0.35 3.04
N THR A 96 4.31 0.96 2.10
CA THR A 96 4.74 2.38 2.16
C THR A 96 5.58 2.72 3.40
N ALA A 97 6.29 1.72 3.92
CA ALA A 97 7.19 1.78 5.07
C ALA A 97 8.52 1.09 4.74
N GLU A 98 9.55 1.34 5.55
CA GLU A 98 10.85 0.70 5.42
C GLU A 98 10.84 -0.72 6.00
N THR A 99 11.72 -1.58 5.49
CA THR A 99 11.82 -2.97 5.95
C THR A 99 12.16 -3.10 7.44
N HIS A 100 12.84 -2.12 8.01
CA HIS A 100 13.17 -2.08 9.44
C HIS A 100 12.08 -1.46 10.32
N GLU A 101 11.03 -0.87 9.71
CA GLU A 101 9.92 -0.24 10.44
C GLU A 101 8.77 -1.24 10.72
N VAL A 102 8.72 -2.37 10.00
CA VAL A 102 7.56 -3.29 10.04
C VAL A 102 7.94 -4.67 10.58
N SER A 103 7.06 -5.23 11.41
CA SER A 103 7.11 -6.63 11.88
C SER A 103 7.05 -7.60 10.70
N ALA A 104 7.84 -8.67 10.75
CA ALA A 104 7.81 -9.70 9.72
C ALA A 104 6.50 -10.50 9.75
N LEU A 105 5.99 -10.85 10.94
CA LEU A 105 4.67 -11.51 11.08
C LEU A 105 3.58 -10.70 10.39
N TRP A 106 3.50 -9.40 10.71
CA TRP A 106 2.47 -8.54 10.14
C TRP A 106 2.59 -8.42 8.62
N PHE A 107 3.80 -8.30 8.08
CA PHE A 107 3.99 -8.18 6.65
C PHE A 107 3.66 -9.49 5.90
N LEU A 108 4.07 -10.64 6.43
CA LEU A 108 3.72 -11.95 5.87
C LEU A 108 2.20 -12.17 5.88
N TRP A 109 1.55 -11.85 7.01
CA TRP A 109 0.09 -11.84 7.11
C TRP A 109 -0.54 -10.92 6.06
N TYR A 110 -0.02 -9.70 5.91
CA TYR A 110 -0.53 -8.69 4.97
C TYR A 110 -0.45 -9.17 3.52
N VAL A 111 0.65 -9.83 3.12
CA VAL A 111 0.77 -10.42 1.78
C VAL A 111 -0.20 -11.60 1.61
N LYS A 112 -0.30 -12.49 2.61
CA LYS A 112 -1.15 -13.67 2.55
C LYS A 112 -2.64 -13.31 2.45
N GLN A 113 -3.12 -12.35 3.24
CA GLN A 113 -4.53 -11.93 3.17
C GLN A 113 -4.89 -11.22 1.84
N CYS A 114 -3.89 -10.75 1.08
CA CYS A 114 -4.05 -10.30 -0.30
C CYS A 114 -3.98 -11.42 -1.36
N GLY A 115 -3.85 -12.69 -0.95
CA GLY A 115 -3.76 -13.84 -1.84
C GLY A 115 -2.35 -14.18 -2.32
N GLY A 116 -1.33 -13.77 -1.57
CA GLY A 116 0.08 -14.14 -1.81
C GLY A 116 0.87 -13.16 -2.67
N THR A 117 2.17 -13.42 -2.78
CA THR A 117 3.16 -12.54 -3.41
C THR A 117 2.81 -12.18 -4.84
N THR A 118 2.39 -13.17 -5.65
CA THR A 118 2.04 -12.93 -7.06
C THR A 118 0.77 -12.09 -7.19
N ARG A 119 -0.24 -12.33 -6.36
CA ARG A 119 -1.54 -11.63 -6.45
C ARG A 119 -1.39 -10.15 -6.09
N ILE A 120 -0.64 -9.85 -5.03
CA ILE A 120 -0.54 -8.49 -4.49
C ILE A 120 0.26 -7.54 -5.40
N ILE A 121 1.19 -8.04 -6.24
CA ILE A 121 2.01 -7.21 -7.15
C ILE A 121 1.56 -7.17 -8.60
N SER A 122 0.71 -8.11 -9.02
CA SER A 122 0.41 -8.28 -10.43
C SER A 122 -0.61 -7.25 -10.92
N THR A 123 -0.32 -6.62 -12.06
CA THR A 123 -1.36 -5.87 -12.78
C THR A 123 -2.38 -6.83 -13.38
N THR A 124 -2.01 -7.64 -14.37
CA THR A 124 -2.94 -8.64 -14.92
C THR A 124 -3.14 -9.75 -13.90
N ASN A 125 -4.39 -10.11 -13.61
CA ASN A 125 -4.76 -11.11 -12.61
C ASN A 125 -4.25 -10.76 -11.20
N GLY A 126 -4.17 -9.47 -10.84
CA GLY A 126 -3.79 -9.06 -9.49
C GLY A 126 -4.40 -7.74 -9.04
N GLY A 127 -3.86 -7.21 -7.95
CA GLY A 127 -4.45 -6.07 -7.24
C GLY A 127 -4.51 -4.77 -8.06
N GLN A 128 -3.65 -4.63 -9.08
CA GLN A 128 -3.56 -3.41 -9.88
C GLN A 128 -4.32 -3.49 -11.22
N GLU A 129 -5.12 -4.53 -11.45
CA GLU A 129 -5.70 -4.82 -12.77
C GLU A 129 -6.61 -3.71 -13.30
N ARG A 130 -7.40 -3.09 -12.43
CA ARG A 130 -8.54 -2.25 -12.83
C ARG A 130 -8.60 -0.96 -12.06
N LYS A 131 -9.21 0.03 -12.70
CA LYS A 131 -9.60 1.31 -12.12
C LYS A 131 -11.07 1.57 -12.46
N PHE A 132 -11.76 2.29 -11.59
CA PHE A 132 -13.11 2.78 -11.87
C PHE A 132 -13.07 3.89 -12.92
N VAL A 133 -13.93 3.78 -13.94
CA VAL A 133 -14.19 4.88 -14.87
C VAL A 133 -14.87 6.00 -14.09
N GLY A 134 -14.28 7.21 -14.08
CA GLY A 134 -14.77 8.35 -13.29
C GLY A 134 -14.10 8.49 -11.90
N GLY A 135 -13.32 7.50 -11.47
CA GLY A 135 -12.56 7.54 -10.22
C GLY A 135 -13.26 6.86 -9.04
N SER A 136 -12.47 6.37 -8.07
CA SER A 136 -12.99 5.60 -6.94
C SER A 136 -13.77 6.42 -5.91
N GLY A 137 -13.62 7.75 -5.91
CA GLY A 137 -14.39 8.66 -5.05
C GLY A 137 -15.91 8.51 -5.23
N GLN A 138 -16.32 8.12 -6.44
CA GLN A 138 -17.72 7.89 -6.81
C GLN A 138 -18.43 6.84 -5.94
N VAL A 139 -17.70 5.89 -5.35
CA VAL A 139 -18.32 4.92 -4.43
C VAL A 139 -18.87 5.64 -3.20
N SER A 140 -18.04 6.44 -2.54
CA SER A 140 -18.45 7.20 -1.36
C SER A 140 -19.45 8.30 -1.70
N GLU A 141 -19.24 9.01 -2.83
CA GLU A 141 -20.15 10.07 -3.29
C GLU A 141 -21.55 9.53 -3.56
N ARG A 142 -21.70 8.39 -4.24
CA ARG A 142 -23.01 7.78 -4.51
C ARG A 142 -23.68 7.21 -3.27
N ILE A 143 -22.92 6.63 -2.33
CA ILE A 143 -23.48 6.21 -1.03
C ILE A 143 -23.99 7.44 -0.26
N MET A 144 -23.23 8.54 -0.28
CA MET A 144 -23.66 9.81 0.32
C MET A 144 -24.93 10.35 -0.32
N GLU A 145 -25.05 10.33 -1.65
CA GLU A 145 -26.28 10.71 -2.37
C GLU A 145 -27.50 9.89 -1.93
N LEU A 146 -27.35 8.57 -1.78
CA LEU A 146 -28.43 7.68 -1.32
C LEU A 146 -28.83 7.95 0.14
N LEU A 147 -27.87 8.31 0.98
CA LEU A 147 -28.10 8.64 2.39
C LEU A 147 -28.64 10.06 2.59
N GLY A 148 -28.44 10.95 1.62
CA GLY A 148 -28.90 12.33 1.65
C GLY A 148 -28.32 13.12 2.83
N ASP A 149 -29.19 13.78 3.56
CA ASP A 149 -28.85 14.63 4.70
C ASP A 149 -28.31 13.87 5.93
N ARG A 150 -28.33 12.53 5.92
CA ARG A 150 -27.78 11.70 7.00
C ARG A 150 -26.26 11.78 7.08
N VAL A 151 -25.58 12.14 5.99
CA VAL A 151 -24.12 12.35 5.99
C VAL A 151 -23.83 13.79 6.40
N LYS A 152 -23.09 13.94 7.51
CA LYS A 152 -22.72 15.24 8.05
C LYS A 152 -21.23 15.50 7.79
N LEU A 153 -20.94 16.27 6.74
CA LEU A 153 -19.56 16.69 6.41
C LEU A 153 -19.06 17.75 7.39
N GLU A 154 -17.74 17.90 7.54
CA GLU A 154 -17.13 18.88 8.46
C GLU A 154 -17.55 18.70 9.92
N ARG A 155 -17.85 17.46 10.33
CA ARG A 155 -18.14 17.07 11.72
C ARG A 155 -17.05 16.15 12.27
N PRO A 156 -15.82 16.64 12.55
CA PRO A 156 -14.83 15.83 13.24
C PRO A 156 -15.36 15.41 14.61
N VAL A 157 -15.47 14.12 14.87
CA VAL A 157 -15.83 13.59 16.20
C VAL A 157 -14.69 13.86 17.17
N VAL A 158 -15.00 14.42 18.33
CA VAL A 158 -14.03 14.78 19.39
C VAL A 158 -14.32 14.09 20.72
N HIS A 159 -15.56 13.67 20.97
CA HIS A 159 -15.93 12.94 22.18
C HIS A 159 -16.92 11.81 21.91
N ILE A 160 -16.77 10.70 22.62
CA ILE A 160 -17.73 9.59 22.67
C ILE A 160 -17.96 9.22 24.14
N ASP A 161 -19.20 9.38 24.62
CA ASP A 161 -19.64 9.00 25.96
C ASP A 161 -20.63 7.83 25.91
N GLN A 162 -20.34 6.78 26.67
CA GLN A 162 -21.10 5.53 26.79
C GLN A 162 -21.51 5.24 28.25
N ASN A 163 -21.45 6.22 29.16
CA ASN A 163 -21.87 6.04 30.56
C ASN A 163 -23.40 5.99 30.74
N GLY A 164 -24.16 6.51 29.77
CA GLY A 164 -25.62 6.55 29.79
C GLY A 164 -26.29 5.35 29.09
N GLU A 165 -27.62 5.43 28.95
CA GLU A 165 -28.41 4.43 28.19
C GLU A 165 -28.12 4.50 26.69
N ASN A 166 -28.01 5.72 26.14
CA ASN A 166 -27.59 5.98 24.77
C ASN A 166 -26.10 6.39 24.74
N VAL A 167 -25.45 6.12 23.61
CA VAL A 167 -24.13 6.67 23.31
C VAL A 167 -24.29 8.12 22.83
N VAL A 168 -23.54 9.03 23.45
CA VAL A 168 -23.48 10.44 23.09
C VAL A 168 -22.19 10.71 22.31
N VAL A 169 -22.30 11.34 21.13
CA VAL A 169 -21.16 11.67 20.26
C VAL A 169 -21.13 13.18 20.05
N GLU A 170 -20.01 13.81 20.41
CA GLU A 170 -19.79 15.25 20.21
C GLU A 170 -18.82 15.49 19.05
N THR A 171 -19.13 16.51 18.25
CA THR A 171 -18.29 16.97 17.15
C THR A 171 -17.60 18.29 17.49
N LEU A 172 -16.53 18.62 16.76
CA LEU A 172 -15.72 19.82 16.99
C LEU A 172 -16.51 21.13 16.89
N ASN A 173 -17.59 21.14 16.11
CA ASN A 173 -18.51 22.28 15.99
C ASN A 173 -19.64 22.28 17.03
N HIS A 174 -19.49 21.51 18.12
CA HIS A 174 -20.41 21.43 19.26
C HIS A 174 -21.81 20.89 18.93
N GLU A 175 -21.94 20.07 17.88
CA GLU A 175 -23.16 19.30 17.65
C GLU A 175 -23.10 18.00 18.47
N ILE A 176 -24.25 17.60 19.01
CA ILE A 176 -24.41 16.37 19.79
C ILE A 176 -25.32 15.41 19.03
N TYR A 177 -24.89 14.16 18.95
CA TYR A 177 -25.63 13.06 18.35
C TYR A 177 -25.84 11.96 19.39
N GLU A 178 -27.07 11.45 19.52
CA GLU A 178 -27.38 10.31 20.36
C GLU A 178 -27.70 9.08 19.51
N ALA A 179 -27.16 7.92 19.89
CA ALA A 179 -27.38 6.67 19.19
C ALA A 179 -27.36 5.47 20.13
N LYS A 180 -27.95 4.36 19.69
CA LYS A 180 -27.86 3.07 20.42
C LYS A 180 -26.47 2.44 20.32
N TYR A 181 -25.78 2.68 19.21
CA TYR A 181 -24.46 2.12 18.90
C TYR A 181 -23.64 3.09 18.07
N VAL A 182 -22.32 2.96 18.13
CA VAL A 182 -21.37 3.71 17.32
C VAL A 182 -20.44 2.75 16.57
N ILE A 183 -20.20 3.04 15.30
CA ILE A 183 -19.20 2.34 14.48
C ILE A 183 -18.02 3.29 14.27
N SER A 184 -16.84 2.91 14.76
CA SER A 184 -15.60 3.62 14.48
C SER A 184 -14.99 3.11 13.17
N ALA A 185 -15.19 3.87 12.10
CA ALA A 185 -14.71 3.54 10.75
C ALA A 185 -13.50 4.39 10.30
N ILE A 186 -12.68 4.85 11.25
CA ILE A 186 -11.46 5.63 11.00
C ILE A 186 -10.21 4.75 11.23
N PRO A 187 -9.05 5.09 10.64
CA PRO A 187 -7.78 4.42 10.98
C PRO A 187 -7.56 4.38 12.50
N PRO A 188 -7.07 3.27 13.08
CA PRO A 188 -6.97 3.11 14.54
C PRO A 188 -6.22 4.25 15.24
N ILE A 189 -5.12 4.74 14.64
CA ILE A 189 -4.32 5.86 15.15
C ILE A 189 -5.11 7.18 15.26
N LEU A 190 -6.14 7.38 14.42
CA LEU A 190 -7.00 8.56 14.53
C LEU A 190 -8.01 8.46 15.68
N GLY A 191 -8.21 7.28 16.27
CA GLY A 191 -8.94 7.13 17.52
C GLY A 191 -8.35 7.95 18.66
N MET A 192 -7.03 8.25 18.62
CA MET A 192 -6.38 9.13 19.60
C MET A 192 -6.91 10.57 19.59
N LYS A 193 -7.61 11.00 18.53
CA LYS A 193 -8.21 12.35 18.44
C LYS A 193 -9.56 12.46 19.15
N ILE A 194 -10.09 11.35 19.64
CA ILE A 194 -11.39 11.27 20.31
C ILE A 194 -11.15 11.05 21.80
N HIS A 195 -11.80 11.86 22.62
CA HIS A 195 -11.88 11.63 24.06
C HIS A 195 -12.99 10.59 24.34
N TYR A 196 -12.71 9.61 25.19
CA TYR A 196 -13.65 8.52 25.50
C TYR A 196 -14.08 8.54 26.96
N SER A 197 -15.39 8.41 27.18
CA SER A 197 -16.02 8.22 28.49
C SER A 197 -16.89 6.95 28.44
N PRO A 198 -16.66 5.93 29.29
CA PRO A 198 -15.48 5.75 30.12
C PRO A 198 -14.19 5.60 29.27
N PRO A 199 -12.99 5.70 29.89
CA PRO A 199 -11.73 5.50 29.18
C PRO A 199 -11.67 4.14 28.46
N LEU A 200 -10.99 4.10 27.30
CA LEU A 200 -10.80 2.85 26.57
C LEU A 200 -10.07 1.81 27.42
N PRO A 201 -10.38 0.50 27.26
CA PRO A 201 -9.59 -0.56 27.87
C PRO A 201 -8.11 -0.43 27.55
N MET A 202 -7.26 -0.73 28.54
CA MET A 202 -5.80 -0.50 28.47
C MET A 202 -5.16 -1.00 27.17
N LEU A 203 -5.51 -2.22 26.73
CA LEU A 203 -4.96 -2.81 25.50
C LEU A 203 -5.30 -1.98 24.27
N ARG A 204 -6.55 -1.49 24.17
CA ARG A 204 -6.96 -0.63 23.05
C ARG A 204 -6.30 0.74 23.13
N ASN A 205 -6.23 1.31 24.33
CA ASN A 205 -5.58 2.61 24.56
C ASN A 205 -4.10 2.58 24.15
N GLN A 206 -3.38 1.49 24.44
CA GLN A 206 -1.98 1.31 24.03
C GLN A 206 -1.84 0.93 22.54
N LEU A 207 -2.76 0.14 21.99
CA LEU A 207 -2.73 -0.27 20.58
C LEU A 207 -2.80 0.94 19.65
N ILE A 208 -3.75 1.86 19.90
CA ILE A 208 -3.98 3.00 19.00
C ILE A 208 -2.79 3.97 18.96
N THR A 209 -1.80 3.87 19.85
CA THR A 209 -0.56 4.66 19.79
C THR A 209 0.60 3.96 19.06
N ARG A 210 0.45 2.68 18.67
CA ARG A 210 1.51 1.80 18.13
C ARG A 210 1.28 1.33 16.70
N VAL A 211 0.30 1.91 16.00
CA VAL A 211 -0.12 1.50 14.66
C VAL A 211 -0.02 2.66 13.67
N PRO A 212 1.20 3.16 13.37
CA PRO A 212 1.39 4.24 12.43
C PRO A 212 0.94 3.86 11.01
N LEU A 213 0.56 4.87 10.21
CA LEU A 213 0.33 4.70 8.78
C LEU A 213 1.65 4.89 8.03
N GLY A 214 1.81 4.22 6.89
CA GLY A 214 2.96 4.44 6.01
C GLY A 214 2.94 5.81 5.33
N SER A 215 3.98 6.12 4.56
CA SER A 215 4.15 7.42 3.90
C SER A 215 4.27 7.27 2.39
N VAL A 216 3.46 7.99 1.64
CA VAL A 216 3.47 7.97 0.18
C VAL A 216 3.09 9.33 -0.40
N ILE A 217 3.77 9.72 -1.47
CA ILE A 217 3.31 10.80 -2.37
C ILE A 217 2.94 10.14 -3.70
N LYS A 218 1.70 10.38 -4.14
CA LYS A 218 1.18 9.90 -5.42
C LYS A 218 1.33 11.02 -6.46
N CYS A 219 2.22 10.83 -7.42
CA CYS A 219 2.51 11.81 -8.47
C CYS A 219 1.88 11.34 -9.79
N ILE A 220 1.24 12.25 -10.54
CA ILE A 220 0.66 11.96 -11.84
C ILE A 220 1.19 13.00 -12.82
N VAL A 221 2.02 12.55 -13.76
CA VAL A 221 2.63 13.42 -14.77
C VAL A 221 1.91 13.23 -16.09
N TYR A 222 1.30 14.30 -16.59
CA TYR A 222 0.58 14.32 -17.85
C TYR A 222 1.50 14.65 -19.02
N TYR A 223 1.23 14.01 -20.14
CA TYR A 223 1.94 14.19 -21.40
C TYR A 223 0.94 14.47 -22.52
N LYS A 224 1.44 15.02 -23.63
CA LYS A 224 0.63 15.22 -24.84
C LYS A 224 0.13 13.89 -25.42
N GLU A 225 0.98 12.86 -25.42
CA GLU A 225 0.70 11.53 -25.97
C GLU A 225 1.35 10.45 -25.11
N PRO A 226 0.82 9.21 -25.08
CA PRO A 226 1.42 8.10 -24.35
C PRO A 226 2.63 7.54 -25.10
N PHE A 227 3.70 8.35 -25.20
CA PHE A 227 4.85 8.10 -26.07
C PHE A 227 5.59 6.80 -25.74
N TRP A 228 5.52 6.32 -24.50
CA TRP A 228 6.10 5.04 -24.07
C TRP A 228 5.54 3.87 -24.87
N ARG A 229 4.26 3.91 -25.25
CA ARG A 229 3.63 2.85 -26.06
C ARG A 229 4.24 2.71 -27.45
N LYS A 230 4.75 3.82 -28.03
CA LYS A 230 5.45 3.80 -29.34
C LYS A 230 6.82 3.13 -29.25
N ARG A 231 7.33 2.91 -28.04
CA ARG A 231 8.59 2.20 -27.75
C ARG A 231 8.33 0.80 -27.17
N ASP A 232 7.14 0.26 -27.40
CA ASP A 232 6.71 -1.05 -26.91
C ASP A 232 6.65 -1.18 -25.37
N PHE A 233 6.59 -0.06 -24.64
CA PHE A 233 6.46 -0.06 -23.17
C PHE A 233 5.03 0.20 -22.70
N CYS A 234 4.63 -0.52 -21.64
CA CYS A 234 3.27 -0.43 -21.09
C CYS A 234 3.08 0.72 -20.11
N GLY A 235 4.16 1.41 -19.70
CA GLY A 235 4.15 2.46 -18.68
C GLY A 235 4.41 1.96 -17.25
N THR A 236 4.52 0.64 -17.06
CA THR A 236 4.98 0.05 -15.80
C THR A 236 6.50 0.13 -15.70
N MET A 237 7.00 0.75 -14.64
CA MET A 237 8.43 0.77 -14.32
C MET A 237 8.65 0.36 -12.86
N VAL A 238 9.58 -0.56 -12.64
CA VAL A 238 10.11 -0.99 -11.33
C VAL A 238 11.51 -0.40 -11.22
N ILE A 239 11.69 0.59 -10.36
CA ILE A 239 12.90 1.43 -10.32
C ILE A 239 13.64 1.18 -9.01
N GLU A 240 14.79 0.51 -9.12
CA GLU A 240 15.67 0.24 -7.98
C GLU A 240 16.74 1.31 -7.84
N GLY A 241 17.05 1.66 -6.58
CA GLY A 241 18.13 2.58 -6.23
C GLY A 241 17.65 3.74 -5.38
N GLU A 242 18.57 4.23 -4.54
CA GLU A 242 18.26 5.29 -3.57
C GLU A 242 18.04 6.65 -4.25
N GLU A 243 18.79 6.95 -5.30
CA GLU A 243 18.72 8.23 -6.02
C GLU A 243 17.41 8.46 -6.78
N ALA A 244 16.67 7.39 -7.10
CA ALA A 244 15.42 7.51 -7.83
C ALA A 244 14.29 8.03 -6.90
N PRO A 245 13.61 9.15 -7.21
CA PRO A 245 12.52 9.65 -6.37
C PRO A 245 11.30 8.71 -6.39
N ILE A 246 11.06 8.07 -7.53
CA ILE A 246 9.95 7.15 -7.77
C ILE A 246 10.48 5.72 -7.83
N ALA A 247 9.79 4.79 -7.18
CA ALA A 247 10.18 3.38 -7.15
C ALA A 247 9.28 2.48 -8.01
N TYR A 248 8.04 2.91 -8.27
CA TYR A 248 7.07 2.18 -9.08
C TYR A 248 6.16 3.12 -9.85
N THR A 249 5.81 2.74 -11.08
CA THR A 249 4.89 3.50 -11.94
C THR A 249 3.91 2.59 -12.69
N LEU A 250 2.80 3.19 -13.14
CA LEU A 250 1.82 2.59 -14.05
C LEU A 250 1.36 3.64 -15.08
N ASP A 251 0.78 3.17 -16.18
CA ASP A 251 0.07 4.01 -17.15
C ASP A 251 -1.29 4.45 -16.57
N ASP A 252 -1.49 5.77 -16.47
CA ASP A 252 -2.72 6.41 -15.97
C ASP A 252 -3.57 7.05 -17.07
N THR A 253 -3.23 6.81 -18.35
CA THR A 253 -3.98 7.29 -19.52
C THR A 253 -5.42 6.80 -19.46
N LYS A 254 -6.37 7.66 -19.84
CA LYS A 254 -7.79 7.33 -19.82
C LYS A 254 -8.12 6.19 -20.80
N PRO A 255 -9.22 5.43 -20.57
CA PRO A 255 -9.56 4.28 -21.39
C PRO A 255 -9.76 4.59 -22.88
N ASP A 256 -10.20 5.81 -23.20
CA ASP A 256 -10.38 6.32 -24.57
C ASP A 256 -9.07 6.78 -25.23
N GLY A 257 -7.94 6.73 -24.52
CA GLY A 257 -6.63 7.17 -24.99
C GLY A 257 -6.32 8.64 -24.74
N SER A 258 -7.26 9.42 -24.21
CA SER A 258 -7.05 10.82 -23.85
C SER A 258 -6.28 10.97 -22.53
N TYR A 259 -5.76 12.17 -22.28
CA TYR A 259 -5.00 12.53 -21.07
C TYR A 259 -3.90 11.52 -20.73
N ALA A 260 -2.93 11.39 -21.63
CA ALA A 260 -1.79 10.49 -21.42
C ALA A 260 -1.07 10.85 -20.11
N ALA A 261 -0.87 9.87 -19.24
CA ALA A 261 -0.25 10.11 -17.95
C ALA A 261 0.50 8.89 -17.43
N ILE A 262 1.56 9.16 -16.66
CA ILE A 262 2.23 8.17 -15.82
C ILE A 262 1.92 8.52 -14.37
N ILE A 263 1.42 7.53 -13.63
CA ILE A 263 1.34 7.62 -12.18
C ILE A 263 2.61 7.00 -11.58
N GLY A 264 3.17 7.66 -10.57
CA GLY A 264 4.31 7.17 -9.82
C GLY A 264 4.15 7.36 -8.31
N PHE A 265 4.86 6.53 -7.55
CA PHE A 265 4.84 6.56 -6.09
C PHE A 265 6.22 6.87 -5.52
N ILE A 266 6.28 7.96 -4.73
CA ILE A 266 7.39 8.26 -3.83
C ILE A 266 7.05 7.59 -2.50
N LEU A 267 7.85 6.62 -2.07
CA LEU A 267 7.50 5.70 -0.99
C LEU A 267 8.33 5.94 0.27
N ALA A 268 7.76 5.61 1.42
CA ALA A 268 8.43 5.50 2.71
C ALA A 268 9.33 6.70 3.01
N HIS A 269 10.63 6.51 3.27
CA HIS A 269 11.49 7.61 3.70
C HIS A 269 11.66 8.67 2.61
N LYS A 270 11.58 8.30 1.33
CA LYS A 270 11.66 9.24 0.21
C LYS A 270 10.48 10.21 0.20
N ALA A 271 9.28 9.77 0.60
CA ALA A 271 8.13 10.65 0.74
C ALA A 271 8.41 11.76 1.76
N ARG A 272 8.99 11.40 2.91
CA ARG A 272 9.34 12.34 3.99
C ARG A 272 10.52 13.23 3.62
N LYS A 273 11.48 12.74 2.82
CA LYS A 273 12.63 13.50 2.32
C LYS A 273 12.20 14.55 1.30
N LEU A 274 11.36 14.17 0.33
CA LEU A 274 11.00 14.99 -0.82
C LEU A 274 9.83 15.95 -0.55
N THR A 275 9.14 15.85 0.59
CA THR A 275 8.17 16.88 1.02
C THR A 275 8.79 18.27 1.21
N ARG A 276 10.12 18.35 1.39
CA ARG A 276 10.87 19.60 1.53
C ARG A 276 11.03 20.38 0.21
N LEU A 277 10.88 19.69 -0.92
CA LEU A 277 10.92 20.32 -2.24
C LEU A 277 9.58 21.00 -2.55
N THR A 278 9.63 22.02 -3.40
CA THR A 278 8.42 22.59 -4.01
C THR A 278 7.71 21.56 -4.89
N LYS A 279 6.49 21.86 -5.32
CA LYS A 279 5.75 20.97 -6.22
C LYS A 279 6.41 20.89 -7.59
N GLU A 280 7.04 21.97 -8.04
CA GLU A 280 7.70 22.08 -9.34
C GLU A 280 9.04 21.32 -9.35
N GLU A 281 9.74 21.25 -8.20
CA GLU A 281 10.98 20.48 -8.04
C GLU A 281 10.76 18.98 -7.80
N ARG A 282 9.54 18.58 -7.39
CA ARG A 282 9.19 17.20 -7.00
C ARG A 282 8.50 16.43 -8.12
#